data_AF-A0AAD6B8S8-F1
#
_entry.id   AF-A0AAD6B8S8-F1
#
_cell.length_a   1.000
_cell.length_b   1.000
_cell.length_c   1.000
_cell.angle_alpha   90.00
_cell.angle_beta   90.00
_cell.angle_gamma   90.00
#
_symmetry.space_group_name_H-M   'P 1'
#
loop_
_entity.id
_entity.type
_entity.pdbx_description
1 polymer ?
#
loop_
_entity_poly.entity_id
_entity_poly.type
_entity_poly.pdbx_seq_one_letter_code
_entity_poly.pdbx_strand_id
1 'polypeptide(L)'
;MTCINIERSQQVCVMRAHGKSTREIQELFASLEVEVSQSTLRNHFQEKTPIRSGPGKLQHNIVTAIENATKADNKLTAHCVKQKIQADFGVSLGLSSIRKARRKLGWKYGRTRFTHMIRDHNKEARLRQALQWIESGETWHDVLFTDEATVALEHFASGK
;
A
#
# COMPACT_ATOMS: atom_id res chain seq x y z
N MET A 1 7.18 26.33 11.31
CA MET A 1 5.71 26.37 11.25
C MET A 1 5.16 25.87 12.56
N THR A 2 4.74 26.79 13.41
CA THR A 2 4.11 26.53 14.72
C THR A 2 2.69 26.03 14.49
N CYS A 3 2.48 24.75 14.74
CA CYS A 3 1.16 24.12 14.68
C CYS A 3 0.41 24.44 15.98
N ILE A 4 -0.76 25.06 15.89
CA ILE A 4 -1.68 25.19 17.02
C ILE A 4 -2.25 23.80 17.29
N ASN A 5 -2.03 23.27 18.51
CA ASN A 5 -2.62 22.00 18.94
C ASN A 5 -4.15 22.14 19.17
N ILE A 6 -4.83 21.02 19.42
CA ILE A 6 -6.30 21.00 19.60
C ILE A 6 -6.73 21.89 20.78
N GLU A 7 -6.01 21.84 21.90
CA GLU A 7 -6.32 22.62 23.11
C GLU A 7 -6.21 24.13 22.87
N ARG A 8 -5.14 24.59 22.24
CA ARG A 8 -4.96 26.00 21.88
C ARG A 8 -5.98 26.45 20.84
N SER A 9 -6.40 25.55 19.94
CA SER A 9 -7.51 25.85 19.02
C SER A 9 -8.80 26.13 19.78
N GLN A 10 -9.12 25.33 20.81
CA GLN A 10 -10.28 25.55 21.66
C GLN A 10 -10.17 26.87 22.43
N GLN A 11 -8.98 27.21 22.93
CA GLN A 11 -8.73 28.51 23.57
C GLN A 11 -9.00 29.69 22.63
N VAL A 12 -8.59 29.60 21.36
CA VAL A 12 -8.91 30.63 20.34
C VAL A 12 -10.42 30.78 20.17
N CYS A 13 -11.19 29.67 20.14
CA CYS A 13 -12.65 29.69 20.07
C CYS A 13 -13.28 30.40 21.28
N VAL A 14 -12.85 30.04 22.49
CA VAL A 14 -13.35 30.65 23.74
C VAL A 14 -13.02 32.14 23.78
N MET A 15 -11.78 32.54 23.47
CA MET A 15 -11.37 33.95 23.45
C MET A 15 -12.19 34.78 22.46
N ARG A 16 -12.51 34.22 21.29
CA ARG A 16 -13.38 34.88 20.31
C ARG A 16 -14.83 34.95 20.75
N ALA A 17 -15.36 33.93 21.42
CA ALA A 17 -16.72 33.94 21.99
C ALA A 17 -16.87 35.05 23.05
N HIS A 18 -15.79 35.35 23.77
CA HIS A 18 -15.70 36.50 24.68
C HIS A 18 -15.43 37.85 23.98
N GLY A 19 -15.48 37.91 22.65
CA GLY A 19 -15.36 39.15 21.87
C GLY A 19 -13.93 39.62 21.59
N LYS A 20 -12.89 38.84 21.94
CA LYS A 20 -11.50 39.26 21.68
C LYS A 20 -11.20 39.38 20.18
N SER A 21 -10.40 40.36 19.81
CA SER A 21 -9.95 40.54 18.44
C SER A 21 -8.86 39.52 18.08
N THR A 22 -8.66 39.22 16.78
CA THR A 22 -7.58 38.30 16.38
C THR A 22 -6.18 38.90 16.61
N ARG A 23 -6.06 40.23 16.71
CA ARG A 23 -4.82 40.90 17.14
C ARG A 23 -4.54 40.61 18.62
N GLU A 24 -5.52 40.81 19.50
CA GLU A 24 -5.38 40.51 20.93
C GLU A 24 -5.06 39.04 21.20
N ILE A 25 -5.68 38.13 20.46
CA ILE A 25 -5.38 36.69 20.59
C ILE A 25 -3.96 36.39 20.11
N GLN A 26 -3.50 37.05 19.03
CA GLN A 26 -2.13 36.89 18.56
C GLN A 26 -1.11 37.39 19.60
N GLU A 27 -1.37 38.55 20.22
CA GLU A 27 -0.53 39.12 21.29
C GLU A 27 -0.49 38.22 22.53
N LEU A 28 -1.63 37.63 22.92
CA LEU A 28 -1.71 36.66 24.02
C LEU A 28 -0.96 35.36 23.73
N PHE A 29 -0.90 34.95 22.47
CA PHE A 29 -0.13 33.77 22.09
C PHE A 29 1.36 34.08 22.01
N ALA A 30 1.73 35.28 21.54
CA ALA A 30 3.10 35.76 21.54
C ALA A 30 3.66 35.89 22.96
N SER A 31 2.86 36.34 23.94
CA SER A 31 3.27 36.39 25.35
C SER A 31 3.46 35.01 26.00
N LEU A 32 2.91 33.96 25.39
CA LEU A 32 3.08 32.56 25.78
C LEU A 32 4.19 31.87 24.95
N GLU A 33 5.04 32.64 24.27
CA GLU A 33 6.11 32.16 23.37
C GLU A 33 5.60 31.32 22.18
N VAL A 34 4.34 31.53 21.77
CA VAL A 34 3.74 30.85 20.63
C VAL A 34 3.56 31.83 19.49
N GLU A 35 4.48 31.79 18.53
CA GLU A 35 4.35 32.54 17.30
C GLU A 35 3.19 32.00 16.46
N VAL A 36 2.15 32.80 16.24
CA VAL A 36 0.99 32.41 15.43
C VAL A 36 0.62 33.54 14.49
N SER A 37 0.36 33.22 13.22
CA SER A 37 -0.13 34.21 12.26
C SER A 37 -1.62 34.47 12.43
N GLN A 38 -2.07 35.69 12.09
CA GLN A 38 -3.49 36.02 12.13
C GLN A 38 -4.34 35.15 11.19
N SER A 39 -3.79 34.70 10.06
CA SER A 39 -4.49 33.81 9.15
C SER A 39 -4.71 32.43 9.79
N THR A 40 -3.72 31.91 10.52
CA THR A 40 -3.86 30.69 11.32
C THR A 40 -4.97 30.83 12.35
N LEU A 41 -5.02 31.93 13.11
CA LEU A 41 -6.09 32.17 14.10
C LEU A 41 -7.49 32.27 13.47
N ARG A 42 -7.63 32.93 12.31
CA ARG A 42 -8.91 33.00 11.58
C ARG A 42 -9.37 31.62 11.11
N ASN A 43 -8.45 30.79 10.63
CA ASN A 43 -8.75 29.42 10.16
C ASN A 43 -9.14 28.49 11.32
N HIS A 44 -8.58 28.67 12.51
CA HIS A 44 -8.94 27.89 13.70
C HIS A 44 -10.26 28.35 14.32
N PHE A 45 -10.57 29.66 14.28
CA PHE A 45 -11.85 30.20 14.72
C PHE A 45 -13.02 29.77 13.82
N GLN A 46 -12.80 29.70 12.50
CA GLN A 46 -13.73 29.04 11.58
C GLN A 46 -13.61 27.51 11.72
N GLU A 47 -13.74 27.00 12.94
CA GLU A 47 -13.63 25.58 13.31
C GLU A 47 -13.93 24.72 12.09
N LYS A 48 -12.89 24.07 11.56
CA LYS A 48 -13.02 23.21 10.37
C LYS A 48 -14.25 22.38 10.60
N THR A 49 -15.33 22.68 9.87
CA THR A 49 -16.53 21.86 9.95
C THR A 49 -16.03 20.45 9.71
N PRO A 50 -16.33 19.49 10.61
CA PRO A 50 -15.88 18.12 10.41
C PRO A 50 -16.34 17.78 9.00
N ILE A 51 -15.37 17.59 8.09
CA ILE A 51 -15.70 17.34 6.70
C ILE A 51 -16.53 16.07 6.78
N ARG A 52 -17.84 16.21 6.54
CA ARG A 52 -18.73 15.07 6.45
C ARG A 52 -18.31 14.33 5.20
N SER A 53 -17.32 13.46 5.35
CA SER A 53 -16.97 12.53 4.29
C SER A 53 -18.20 11.66 4.13
N GLY A 54 -18.91 11.83 3.01
CA GLY A 54 -19.98 10.91 2.66
C GLY A 54 -19.47 9.47 2.69
N PRO A 55 -20.36 8.48 2.79
CA PRO A 55 -19.98 7.07 2.79
C PRO A 55 -19.05 6.80 1.59
N GLY A 56 -17.85 6.29 1.88
CA GLY A 56 -16.90 5.97 0.82
C GLY A 56 -17.48 4.93 -0.14
N LYS A 57 -17.10 5.00 -1.41
CA LYS A 57 -17.50 3.99 -2.42
C LYS A 57 -17.00 2.57 -2.11
N LEU A 58 -16.09 2.41 -1.16
CA LEU A 58 -15.54 1.14 -0.66
C LEU A 58 -16.36 0.65 0.53
N GLN A 59 -17.60 0.25 0.24
CA GLN A 59 -18.47 -0.43 1.20
C GLN A 59 -17.99 -1.87 1.45
N HIS A 60 -18.42 -2.49 2.55
CA HIS A 60 -17.94 -3.83 2.95
C HIS A 60 -18.15 -4.88 1.85
N ASN A 61 -19.34 -4.91 1.23
CA ASN A 61 -19.65 -5.81 0.11
C ASN A 61 -18.65 -5.71 -1.05
N ILE A 62 -18.27 -4.48 -1.43
CA ILE A 62 -17.31 -4.22 -2.51
C ILE A 62 -15.91 -4.65 -2.09
N VAL A 63 -15.52 -4.44 -0.83
CA VAL A 63 -14.23 -4.93 -0.30
C VAL A 63 -14.16 -6.46 -0.35
N THR A 64 -15.23 -7.14 0.07
CA THR A 64 -15.32 -8.61 0.01
C THR A 64 -15.27 -9.12 -1.43
N ALA A 65 -15.92 -8.42 -2.37
CA ALA A 65 -15.85 -8.77 -3.79
C ALA A 65 -14.43 -8.59 -4.37
N ILE A 66 -13.71 -7.53 -3.98
CA ILE A 66 -12.30 -7.33 -4.34
C ILE A 66 -11.43 -8.48 -3.80
N GLU A 67 -11.68 -8.91 -2.56
CA GLU A 67 -10.97 -10.02 -1.94
C GLU A 67 -11.22 -11.34 -2.69
N ASN A 68 -12.49 -11.68 -2.92
CA ASN A 68 -12.87 -12.91 -3.62
C ASN A 68 -12.31 -12.95 -5.05
N ALA A 69 -12.37 -11.83 -5.78
CA ALA A 69 -11.78 -11.73 -7.11
C ALA A 69 -10.26 -11.92 -7.07
N THR A 70 -9.57 -11.38 -6.06
CA THR A 70 -8.12 -11.50 -5.92
C THR A 70 -7.69 -12.90 -5.44
N LYS A 71 -8.51 -13.58 -4.63
CA LYS A 71 -8.28 -14.97 -4.21
C LYS A 71 -8.44 -15.97 -5.37
N ALA A 72 -9.44 -15.76 -6.22
CA ALA A 72 -9.71 -16.66 -7.34
C ALA A 72 -8.58 -16.64 -8.40
N ASP A 73 -8.05 -15.45 -8.70
CA ASP A 73 -6.88 -15.30 -9.58
C ASP A 73 -5.96 -14.18 -9.07
N ASN A 74 -4.83 -14.60 -8.50
CA ASN A 74 -3.83 -13.70 -7.94
C ASN A 74 -3.05 -12.90 -9.00
N LYS A 75 -3.20 -13.22 -10.29
CA LYS A 75 -2.60 -12.48 -11.41
C LYS A 75 -3.48 -11.35 -11.92
N LEU A 76 -4.74 -11.25 -11.47
CA LEU A 76 -5.65 -10.20 -11.91
C LEU A 76 -5.12 -8.81 -11.59
N THR A 77 -4.96 -8.02 -12.65
CA THR A 77 -4.56 -6.62 -12.52
C THR A 77 -5.66 -5.81 -11.81
N ALA A 78 -5.28 -4.69 -11.20
CA ALA A 78 -6.24 -3.78 -10.59
C ALA A 78 -7.27 -3.23 -11.59
N HIS A 79 -6.92 -3.19 -12.89
CA HIS A 79 -7.83 -2.77 -13.95
C HIS A 79 -8.93 -3.81 -14.20
N CYS A 80 -8.56 -5.09 -14.29
CA CYS A 80 -9.54 -6.18 -14.44
C CYS A 80 -10.50 -6.24 -13.25
N VAL A 81 -9.98 -6.07 -12.02
CA VAL A 81 -10.84 -5.99 -10.83
C VAL A 81 -11.76 -4.78 -10.87
N LYS A 82 -11.30 -3.62 -11.37
CA LYS A 82 -12.15 -2.45 -11.56
C LYS A 82 -13.33 -2.76 -12.48
N GLN A 83 -13.07 -3.36 -13.63
CA GLN A 83 -14.11 -3.71 -14.61
C GLN A 83 -15.11 -4.70 -14.02
N LYS A 84 -14.64 -5.71 -13.29
CA LYS A 84 -15.49 -6.69 -12.63
C LYS A 84 -16.40 -6.04 -11.57
N ILE A 85 -15.85 -5.21 -10.69
CA ILE A 85 -16.65 -4.48 -9.68
C ILE A 85 -17.65 -3.52 -10.33
N GLN A 86 -17.28 -2.88 -11.43
CA GLN A 86 -18.19 -2.01 -12.16
C GLN A 86 -19.34 -2.80 -12.79
N ALA A 87 -19.09 -3.99 -13.31
CA ALA A 87 -20.13 -4.87 -13.86
C ALA A 87 -21.05 -5.41 -12.76
N ASP A 88 -20.48 -5.88 -11.65
CA ASP A 88 -21.24 -6.56 -10.58
C ASP A 88 -22.05 -5.58 -9.71
N PHE A 89 -21.52 -4.38 -9.44
CA PHE A 89 -22.11 -3.43 -8.48
C PHE A 89 -22.50 -2.08 -9.11
N GLY A 90 -22.19 -1.83 -10.39
CA GLY A 90 -22.44 -0.54 -11.04
C GLY A 90 -21.55 0.60 -10.52
N VAL A 91 -20.56 0.32 -9.66
CA VAL A 91 -19.73 1.34 -9.02
C VAL A 91 -18.37 1.45 -9.72
N SER A 92 -18.08 2.64 -10.25
CA SER A 92 -16.75 2.96 -10.78
C SER A 92 -15.80 3.40 -9.66
N LEU A 93 -14.79 2.56 -9.39
CA LEU A 93 -13.71 2.83 -8.44
C LEU A 93 -12.44 3.32 -9.16
N GLY A 94 -11.68 4.20 -8.50
CA GLY A 94 -10.33 4.54 -8.93
C GLY A 94 -9.35 3.38 -8.73
N LEU A 95 -8.33 3.27 -9.60
CA LEU A 95 -7.30 2.22 -9.49
C LEU A 95 -6.53 2.31 -8.16
N SER A 96 -6.29 3.53 -7.67
CA SER A 96 -5.65 3.77 -6.37
C SER A 96 -6.48 3.19 -5.21
N SER A 97 -7.80 3.33 -5.26
CA SER A 97 -8.72 2.78 -4.27
C SER A 97 -8.67 1.25 -4.22
N ILE A 98 -8.64 0.58 -5.38
CA ILE A 98 -8.52 -0.88 -5.47
C ILE A 98 -7.17 -1.35 -4.92
N ARG A 99 -6.07 -0.69 -5.30
CA ARG A 99 -4.73 -1.00 -4.77
C ARG A 99 -4.66 -0.78 -3.25
N LYS A 100 -5.28 0.29 -2.73
CA LYS A 100 -5.36 0.57 -1.29
C LYS A 100 -6.17 -0.50 -0.56
N ALA A 101 -7.31 -0.92 -1.12
CA ALA A 101 -8.14 -1.99 -0.57
C ALA A 101 -7.37 -3.31 -0.50
N ARG A 102 -6.72 -3.71 -1.61
CA ARG A 102 -5.85 -4.91 -1.66
C ARG A 102 -4.76 -4.89 -0.58
N ARG A 103 -4.06 -3.76 -0.43
CA ARG A 103 -3.04 -3.62 0.63
C ARG A 103 -3.62 -3.72 2.04
N LYS A 104 -4.80 -3.15 2.30
CA LYS A 104 -5.49 -3.28 3.58
C LYS A 104 -5.89 -4.72 3.90
N LEU A 105 -6.24 -5.49 2.87
CA LEU A 105 -6.55 -6.92 2.96
C LEU A 105 -5.28 -7.81 3.06
N GLY A 106 -4.08 -7.21 3.12
CA GLY A 106 -2.82 -7.96 3.23
C GLY A 106 -2.20 -8.39 1.89
N TRP A 107 -2.85 -8.11 0.76
CA TRP A 107 -2.29 -8.43 -0.56
C TRP A 107 -1.12 -7.51 -0.87
N LYS A 108 0.03 -8.11 -1.15
CA LYS A 108 1.24 -7.44 -1.62
C LYS A 108 1.56 -7.90 -3.04
N TYR A 109 2.03 -6.97 -3.86
CA TYR A 109 2.56 -7.33 -5.17
C TYR A 109 3.86 -8.11 -4.98
N GLY A 110 3.87 -9.37 -5.40
CA GLY A 110 5.08 -10.18 -5.51
C GLY A 110 5.64 -10.08 -6.92
N ARG A 111 6.97 -9.92 -7.05
CA ARG A 111 7.63 -10.12 -8.34
C ARG A 111 7.45 -11.58 -8.75
N THR A 112 7.07 -11.82 -10.00
CA THR A 112 7.10 -13.16 -10.58
C THR A 112 8.55 -13.63 -10.56
N ARG A 113 8.82 -14.75 -9.90
CA ARG A 113 10.14 -15.37 -9.97
C ARG A 113 10.30 -15.95 -11.36
N PHE A 114 11.42 -15.64 -12.00
CA PHE A 114 11.78 -16.35 -13.22
C PHE A 114 12.07 -17.80 -12.86
N THR A 115 11.33 -18.72 -13.45
CA THR A 115 11.52 -20.16 -13.26
C THR A 115 11.53 -20.81 -14.62
N HIS A 116 12.41 -21.79 -14.82
CA HIS A 116 12.40 -22.59 -16.03
C HIS A 116 11.04 -23.27 -16.18
N MET A 117 10.43 -23.16 -17.37
CA MET A 117 9.21 -23.89 -17.67
C MET A 117 9.53 -25.37 -17.78
N ILE A 118 8.94 -26.18 -16.90
CA ILE A 118 9.08 -27.64 -16.93
C ILE A 118 7.89 -28.21 -17.69
N ARG A 119 8.14 -29.06 -18.69
CA ARG A 119 7.09 -29.81 -19.41
C ARG A 119 6.39 -30.78 -18.46
N ASP A 120 5.11 -31.07 -18.67
CA ASP A 120 4.31 -31.85 -17.71
C ASP A 120 4.87 -33.26 -17.45
N HIS A 121 5.34 -33.98 -18.47
CA HIS A 121 6.00 -35.29 -18.27
C HIS A 121 7.27 -35.20 -17.39
N ASN A 122 8.02 -34.10 -17.50
CA ASN A 122 9.22 -33.87 -16.69
C ASN A 122 8.87 -33.53 -15.24
N LYS A 123 7.69 -32.92 -14.99
CA LYS A 123 7.22 -32.66 -13.62
C LYS A 123 6.97 -33.97 -12.88
N GLU A 124 6.30 -34.91 -13.53
CA GLU A 124 5.99 -36.21 -12.95
C GLU A 124 7.26 -37.03 -12.69
N ALA A 125 8.18 -37.07 -13.65
CA ALA A 125 9.46 -37.76 -13.49
C ALA A 125 10.28 -37.19 -12.31
N ARG A 126 10.36 -35.85 -12.19
CA ARG A 126 11.05 -35.19 -11.07
C ARG A 126 10.39 -35.48 -9.73
N LEU A 127 9.05 -35.46 -9.66
CA LEU A 127 8.33 -35.77 -8.43
C LEU A 127 8.56 -37.22 -7.99
N ARG A 128 8.47 -38.17 -8.94
CA ARG A 128 8.68 -39.59 -8.68
C ARG A 128 10.10 -39.86 -8.16
N GLN A 129 11.10 -39.25 -8.79
CA GLN A 129 12.49 -39.38 -8.35
C GLN A 129 12.71 -38.78 -6.95
N ALA A 130 12.13 -37.61 -6.67
CA ALA A 130 12.23 -36.99 -5.35
C ALA A 130 11.56 -37.85 -4.26
N LEU A 131 10.39 -38.42 -4.53
CA LEU A 131 9.72 -39.35 -3.62
C LEU A 131 10.57 -40.60 -3.38
N GLN A 132 11.16 -41.17 -4.43
CA GLN A 132 12.04 -42.31 -4.31
C GLN A 132 13.25 -42.04 -3.41
N TRP A 133 13.88 -40.86 -3.54
CA TRP A 133 15.00 -40.47 -2.67
C TRP A 133 14.58 -40.32 -1.20
N ILE A 134 13.39 -39.78 -0.95
CA ILE A 134 12.84 -39.67 0.41
C ILE A 134 12.59 -41.06 0.99
N GLU A 135 11.96 -41.95 0.21
CA GLU A 135 11.61 -43.31 0.64
C GLU A 135 12.83 -44.19 0.87
N SER A 136 13.85 -44.09 0.01
CA SER A 136 15.09 -44.86 0.16
C SER A 136 15.99 -44.34 1.28
N GLY A 137 15.68 -43.18 1.86
CA GLY A 137 16.56 -42.50 2.80
C GLY A 137 17.90 -42.12 2.15
N GLU A 138 17.88 -41.72 0.87
CA GLU A 138 19.09 -41.30 0.16
C GLU A 138 19.75 -40.13 0.91
N THR A 139 21.06 -40.21 1.08
CA THR A 139 21.85 -39.26 1.86
C THR A 139 22.98 -38.62 1.07
N TRP A 140 23.18 -39.05 -0.18
CA TRP A 140 24.15 -38.54 -1.15
C TRP A 140 25.63 -38.61 -0.69
N HIS A 141 25.97 -39.50 0.25
CA HIS A 141 27.34 -39.63 0.78
C HIS A 141 28.35 -40.13 -0.25
N ASP A 142 27.91 -40.85 -1.29
CA ASP A 142 28.76 -41.43 -2.35
C ASP A 142 28.35 -40.93 -3.73
N VAL A 143 28.21 -39.60 -3.87
CA VAL A 143 27.81 -38.95 -5.13
C VAL A 143 28.70 -37.75 -5.43
N LEU A 144 29.21 -37.67 -6.67
CA LEU A 144 29.87 -36.48 -7.20
C LEU A 144 28.89 -35.71 -8.10
N PHE A 145 28.58 -34.46 -7.75
CA PHE A 145 27.76 -33.58 -8.58
C PHE A 145 28.64 -32.73 -9.50
N THR A 146 28.32 -32.70 -10.80
CA THR A 146 29.01 -31.88 -11.81
C THR A 146 27.99 -31.13 -12.65
N ASP A 147 28.30 -29.89 -13.03
CA ASP A 147 27.49 -29.07 -13.94
C ASP A 147 28.41 -28.21 -14.82
N GLU A 148 27.91 -27.79 -15.98
CA GLU A 148 28.63 -26.93 -16.92
C GLU A 148 27.99 -25.53 -16.95
N ALA A 149 28.82 -24.48 -16.97
CA ALA A 149 28.34 -23.10 -17.02
C ALA A 149 29.08 -22.29 -18.08
N THR A 150 28.32 -21.44 -18.79
CA THR A 150 28.88 -20.49 -19.76
C THR A 150 29.26 -19.20 -19.06
N VAL A 151 30.52 -18.77 -19.20
CA VAL A 151 31.01 -17.49 -18.68
C VAL A 151 31.29 -16.54 -19.84
N ALA A 152 30.62 -15.39 -19.86
CA ALA A 152 30.89 -14.32 -20.80
C ALA A 152 31.93 -13.35 -20.21
N LEU A 153 32.99 -13.05 -20.96
CA LEU A 153 34.00 -12.06 -20.58
C LEU A 153 33.61 -10.69 -21.16
N GLU A 154 33.58 -9.64 -20.34
CA GLU A 154 33.39 -8.28 -20.83
C GLU A 154 34.65 -7.82 -21.58
N HIS A 155 34.49 -7.47 -22.86
CA HIS A 155 35.52 -6.74 -23.59
C HIS A 155 35.51 -5.29 -23.09
N PHE A 156 36.49 -4.93 -22.25
CA PHE A 156 36.86 -3.53 -22.08
C PHE A 156 37.41 -3.03 -23.41
N ALA A 157 36.57 -2.39 -24.21
CA ALA A 157 37.02 -1.62 -25.35
C ALA A 157 37.87 -0.47 -24.79
N SER A 158 39.20 -0.65 -24.80
CA SER A 158 40.14 0.45 -24.67
C SER A 158 39.75 1.49 -25.71
N GLY A 159 39.45 2.69 -25.23
CA GLY A 159 38.79 3.74 -26.01
C GLY A 159 39.46 4.03 -27.34
N LYS A 160 38.61 4.38 -28.31
CA LYS A 160 38.93 5.29 -29.40
C LYS A 160 37.73 6.20 -29.61
#